data_AF-A0A520QHD0-F1
#
_entry.id   AF-A0A520QHD0-F1
#
_cell.length_a   1.000
_cell.length_b   1.000
_cell.length_c   1.000
_cell.angle_alpha   90.00
_cell.angle_beta   90.00
_cell.angle_gamma   90.00
#
_symmetry.space_group_name_H-M   'P 1'
#
loop_
_entity.id
_entity.type
_entity.pdbx_description
1 polymer ?
#
loop_
_entity_poly.entity_id
_entity_poly.type
_entity_poly.pdbx_seq_one_letter_code
_entity_poly.pdbx_strand_id
1 'polypeptide(L)'
;MTEYRIEARREDRSVARGTLRFLVDGAERFSTTFWEDPGKLIPAKTYTGCSTTTMVSKGHEAVFLPDGQTGRVGIFIHPGSEPAHSEGCLVAATDRVREIYRTVPRDARNVTVVVSEA
;
A
#
# COMPACT_ATOMS: atom_id res chain seq x y z
N MET A 1 3.65 -3.12 21.81
CA MET A 1 2.67 -3.22 20.71
C MET A 1 3.48 -3.23 19.43
N THR A 2 3.26 -4.18 18.54
CA THR A 2 4.04 -4.28 17.29
C THR A 2 3.68 -3.12 16.36
N GLU A 3 4.69 -2.41 15.87
CA GLU A 3 4.52 -1.37 14.85
C GLU A 3 4.56 -2.01 13.46
N TYR A 4 3.53 -1.78 12.66
CA TYR A 4 3.50 -2.17 11.25
C TYR A 4 3.54 -0.93 10.37
N ARG A 5 4.57 -0.82 9.53
CA ARG A 5 4.77 0.33 8.65
C ARG A 5 5.01 -0.10 7.22
N ILE A 6 4.40 0.61 6.29
CA ILE A 6 4.65 0.47 4.86
C ILE A 6 5.14 1.81 4.34
N GLU A 7 6.29 1.83 3.67
CA GLU A 7 6.86 3.03 3.05
C GLU A 7 6.85 2.87 1.53
N ALA A 8 6.03 3.64 0.84
CA ALA A 8 5.96 3.71 -0.61
C ALA A 8 6.64 5.00 -1.08
N ARG A 9 7.92 4.90 -1.46
CA ARG A 9 8.70 6.02 -2.01
C ARG A 9 8.60 6.01 -3.52
N ARG A 10 7.92 7.01 -4.07
CA ARG A 10 7.78 7.23 -5.51
C ARG A 10 9.08 7.81 -6.06
N GLU A 11 9.71 7.09 -6.99
CA GLU A 11 11.01 7.46 -7.57
C GLU A 11 10.83 8.19 -8.89
N ASP A 12 9.84 7.79 -9.68
CA ASP A 12 9.48 8.43 -10.94
C ASP A 12 7.98 8.69 -10.98
N ARG A 13 7.62 9.97 -10.95
CA ARG A 13 6.24 10.43 -11.00
C ARG A 13 5.62 10.29 -12.40
N SER A 14 6.43 10.32 -13.46
CA SER A 14 5.95 10.23 -14.84
C SER A 14 5.41 8.83 -15.18
N VAL A 15 6.05 7.79 -14.62
CA VAL A 15 5.61 6.39 -14.75
C VAL A 15 4.96 5.83 -13.49
N ALA A 16 4.77 6.68 -12.47
CA ALA A 16 4.09 6.36 -11.21
C ALA A 16 4.63 5.09 -10.55
N ARG A 17 5.96 4.99 -10.48
CA ARG A 17 6.68 3.81 -9.99
C ARG A 17 7.58 4.19 -8.82
N GLY A 18 7.79 3.24 -7.92
CA GLY A 18 8.83 3.37 -6.91
C GLY A 18 9.05 2.11 -6.11
N THR A 19 9.58 2.31 -4.89
CA THR A 19 9.94 1.25 -3.97
C THR A 19 9.01 1.24 -2.77
N LEU A 20 8.41 0.07 -2.49
CA LEU A 20 7.58 -0.21 -1.33
C LEU A 20 8.37 -1.07 -0.35
N ARG A 21 8.52 -0.59 0.88
CA ARG A 21 9.18 -1.28 1.98
C ARG A 21 8.15 -1.65 3.03
N PHE A 22 8.22 -2.88 3.53
CA PHE A 22 7.42 -3.31 4.67
C PHE A 22 8.32 -3.46 5.89
N LEU A 23 7.99 -2.75 6.97
CA LEU A 23 8.72 -2.73 8.22
C LEU A 23 7.86 -3.24 9.36
N VAL A 24 8.48 -4.01 10.25
CA VAL A 24 7.89 -4.50 11.50
C VAL A 24 8.84 -4.10 12.63
N ASP A 25 8.34 -3.33 13.59
CA ASP A 25 9.13 -2.78 14.71
C ASP A 25 10.39 -2.03 14.22
N GLY A 26 10.25 -1.29 13.11
CA GLY A 26 11.33 -0.53 12.48
C GLY A 26 12.33 -1.36 11.67
N ALA A 27 12.27 -2.69 11.70
CA ALA A 27 13.10 -3.56 10.89
C ALA A 27 12.43 -3.86 9.54
N GLU A 28 13.17 -3.65 8.44
CA GLU A 28 12.71 -4.01 7.10
C GLU A 28 12.55 -5.53 6.98
N ARG A 29 11.36 -5.97 6.57
CA ARG A 29 11.06 -7.38 6.25
C ARG A 29 11.34 -7.68 4.80
N PHE A 30 10.92 -6.77 3.92
CA PHE A 30 11.23 -6.81 2.50
C PHE A 30 11.09 -5.43 1.86
N SER A 31 11.60 -5.34 0.64
CA SER A 31 11.39 -4.25 -0.30
C SER A 31 10.94 -4.81 -1.66
N THR A 32 10.07 -4.09 -2.36
CA THR A 32 9.56 -4.48 -3.68
C THR A 32 9.23 -3.26 -4.52
N THR A 33 9.14 -3.42 -5.84
CA THR A 33 8.62 -2.36 -6.70
C THR A 33 7.11 -2.24 -6.51
N PHE A 34 6.61 -1.00 -6.47
CA PHE A 34 5.18 -0.73 -6.61
C PHE A 34 4.91 0.10 -7.87
N TRP A 35 3.65 0.05 -8.31
CA TRP A 35 3.12 0.87 -9.37
C TRP A 35 1.83 1.56 -8.93
N GLU A 36 1.59 2.74 -9.50
CA GLU A 36 0.34 3.50 -9.40
C GLU A 36 -0.11 3.87 -10.81
N ASP A 37 -1.34 4.36 -10.95
CA ASP A 37 -1.83 5.01 -12.15
C ASP A 37 -1.32 6.48 -12.18
N PRO A 38 -0.52 6.89 -13.18
CA PRO A 38 -0.01 8.26 -13.28
C PRO A 38 -1.11 9.34 -13.31
N GLY A 39 -2.30 9.01 -13.82
CA GLY A 39 -3.45 9.91 -13.83
C GLY A 39 -4.22 9.97 -12.51
N LYS A 40 -3.95 9.06 -11.57
CA LYS A 40 -4.72 8.89 -10.33
C LYS A 40 -3.84 8.60 -9.10
N LEU A 41 -2.70 9.29 -9.01
CA LEU A 41 -1.76 9.13 -7.89
C LEU A 41 -2.42 9.33 -6.52
N ILE A 42 -1.99 8.54 -5.54
CA ILE A 42 -2.31 8.77 -4.13
C ILE A 42 -1.49 9.97 -3.62
N PRO A 43 -2.07 10.91 -2.87
CA PRO A 43 -1.31 12.03 -2.30
C PRO A 43 -0.12 11.56 -1.44
N ALA A 44 1.03 12.20 -1.60
CA ALA A 44 2.20 11.93 -0.75
C ALA A 44 1.96 12.47 0.67
N LYS A 45 1.82 11.57 1.64
CA LYS A 45 1.69 11.84 3.08
C LYS A 45 1.71 10.55 3.89
N THR A 46 1.57 10.68 5.20
CA THR A 46 1.32 9.57 6.12
C THR A 46 -0.18 9.29 6.24
N TYR A 47 -0.55 8.02 6.10
CA TYR A 47 -1.87 7.46 6.33
C TYR A 47 -1.84 6.57 7.57
N THR A 48 -2.62 6.89 8.58
CA THR A 48 -2.70 6.13 9.84
C THR A 48 -4.00 5.32 9.90
N GLY A 49 -4.07 4.31 10.76
CA GLY A 49 -5.28 3.51 10.89
C GLY A 49 -5.59 2.63 9.67
N CYS A 50 -4.56 2.34 8.86
CA CYS A 50 -4.66 1.40 7.74
C CYS A 50 -4.77 -0.03 8.28
N SER A 51 -5.34 -0.95 7.49
CA SER A 51 -5.56 -2.33 7.95
C SER A 51 -5.46 -3.33 6.82
N THR A 52 -4.91 -4.51 7.12
CA THR A 52 -5.05 -5.65 6.22
C THR A 52 -6.50 -6.12 6.22
N THR A 53 -7.08 -6.25 5.02
CA THR A 53 -8.47 -6.66 4.84
C THR A 53 -8.66 -7.33 3.48
N THR A 54 -9.84 -7.87 3.22
CA THR A 54 -10.18 -8.41 1.90
C THR A 54 -10.93 -7.34 1.11
N MET A 55 -10.41 -7.00 -0.06
CA MET A 55 -11.08 -6.12 -1.01
C MET A 55 -12.30 -6.86 -1.59
N VAL A 56 -13.49 -6.59 -1.05
CA VAL A 56 -14.73 -7.33 -1.34
C VAL A 56 -15.04 -7.38 -2.85
N SER A 57 -14.79 -6.31 -3.59
CA SER A 57 -15.09 -6.23 -5.02
C SER A 57 -14.24 -7.17 -5.89
N LYS A 58 -13.03 -7.50 -5.47
CA LYS A 58 -12.09 -8.34 -6.24
C LYS A 58 -11.69 -9.64 -5.52
N GLY A 59 -12.13 -9.85 -4.29
CA GLY A 59 -11.74 -10.99 -3.46
C GLY A 59 -10.24 -11.06 -3.15
N HIS A 60 -9.55 -9.92 -3.19
CA HIS A 60 -8.10 -9.86 -3.00
C HIS A 60 -7.70 -9.50 -1.58
N GLU A 61 -6.64 -10.15 -1.09
CA GLU A 61 -5.95 -9.77 0.14
C GLU A 61 -5.23 -8.43 -0.11
N ALA A 62 -5.50 -7.43 0.73
CA ALA A 62 -5.05 -6.06 0.50
C ALA A 62 -4.80 -5.31 1.81
N VAL A 63 -4.23 -4.11 1.71
CA VAL A 63 -4.14 -3.13 2.80
C VAL A 63 -5.04 -1.95 2.48
N PHE A 64 -6.05 -1.69 3.30
CA PHE A 64 -6.96 -0.57 3.14
C PHE A 64 -6.33 0.73 3.65
N LEU A 65 -6.44 1.80 2.87
CA LEU A 65 -6.11 3.17 3.28
C LEU A 65 -7.42 3.92 3.58
N PRO A 66 -7.59 4.53 4.77
CA PRO A 66 -8.86 5.15 5.14
C PRO A 66 -9.31 6.29 4.20
N ASP A 67 -10.56 6.22 3.74
CA ASP A 67 -11.15 7.15 2.77
C ASP A 67 -11.06 8.62 3.19
N GLY A 68 -11.29 8.91 4.48
CA GLY A 68 -11.19 10.25 5.04
C GLY A 68 -9.79 10.86 4.96
N GLN A 69 -8.77 10.04 4.71
CA GLN A 69 -7.40 10.50 4.50
C GLN A 69 -7.03 10.53 3.02
N THR A 70 -7.52 9.62 2.18
CA THR A 70 -7.16 9.62 0.75
C THR A 70 -7.98 10.62 -0.08
N GLY A 71 -9.11 11.09 0.45
CA GLY A 71 -10.08 11.92 -0.31
C GLY A 71 -10.82 11.14 -1.39
N ARG A 72 -10.70 9.80 -1.39
CA ARG A 72 -11.30 8.87 -2.36
C ARG A 72 -11.78 7.63 -1.63
N VAL A 73 -12.81 6.98 -2.14
CA VAL A 73 -13.34 5.75 -1.53
C VAL A 73 -12.62 4.53 -2.09
N GLY A 74 -12.27 3.59 -1.22
CA GLY A 74 -11.81 2.26 -1.63
C GLY A 74 -10.40 2.26 -2.19
N ILE A 75 -9.49 2.97 -1.53
CA ILE A 75 -8.06 2.95 -1.87
C ILE A 75 -7.35 1.86 -1.10
N PHE A 76 -6.55 1.06 -1.81
CA PHE A 76 -5.84 -0.08 -1.26
C PHE A 76 -4.38 -0.13 -1.71
N ILE A 77 -3.59 -0.92 -0.99
CA ILE A 77 -2.41 -1.60 -1.54
C ILE A 77 -2.85 -3.03 -1.86
N HIS A 78 -2.83 -3.44 -3.12
CA HIS A 78 -3.30 -4.76 -3.54
C HIS A 78 -2.37 -5.42 -4.57
N PRO A 79 -2.55 -6.72 -4.86
CA PRO A 79 -1.72 -7.42 -5.84
C PRO A 79 -1.79 -6.80 -7.24
N GLY A 80 -0.64 -6.65 -7.88
CA GLY A 80 -0.48 -6.24 -9.28
C GLY A 80 0.98 -6.08 -9.67
N SER A 81 1.26 -5.97 -10.96
CA SER A 81 2.64 -5.98 -11.51
C SER A 81 2.93 -4.82 -12.45
N GLU A 82 1.95 -3.95 -12.70
CA GLU A 82 2.06 -2.85 -13.66
C GLU A 82 1.06 -1.73 -13.35
N PRO A 83 1.30 -0.49 -13.84
CA PRO A 83 0.44 0.67 -13.60
C PRO A 83 -1.04 0.45 -13.96
N ALA A 84 -1.31 -0.32 -15.02
CA ALA A 84 -2.67 -0.58 -15.50
C ALA A 84 -3.56 -1.28 -14.45
N HIS A 85 -2.97 -1.98 -13.48
CA HIS A 85 -3.71 -2.67 -12.41
C HIS A 85 -4.08 -1.77 -11.22
N SER A 86 -3.52 -0.55 -11.15
CA SER A 86 -3.70 0.35 -10.00
C SER A 86 -5.14 0.88 -9.91
N GLU A 87 -5.70 1.39 -11.00
CA GLU A 87 -6.98 2.11 -11.01
C GLU A 87 -7.07 3.24 -9.94
N GLY A 88 -5.92 3.76 -9.48
CA GLY A 88 -5.82 4.75 -8.39
C GLY A 88 -5.38 4.20 -7.02
N CYS A 89 -5.12 2.89 -6.92
CA CYS A 89 -4.52 2.20 -5.78
C CYS A 89 -2.99 2.09 -5.90
N LEU A 90 -2.33 1.58 -4.87
CA LEU A 90 -0.95 1.09 -4.97
C LEU A 90 -0.99 -0.40 -5.33
N VAL A 91 -0.22 -0.80 -6.34
CA VAL A 91 -0.07 -2.22 -6.66
C VAL A 91 1.36 -2.69 -6.49
N ALA A 92 1.51 -3.88 -5.95
CA ALA A 92 2.80 -4.53 -5.73
C ALA A 92 2.68 -6.04 -5.94
N ALA A 93 3.82 -6.71 -6.06
CA ALA A 93 3.88 -8.13 -6.35
C ALA A 93 3.01 -8.96 -5.38
N THR A 94 2.27 -9.93 -5.93
CA THR A 94 1.25 -10.69 -5.20
C THR A 94 1.80 -11.36 -3.94
N ASP A 95 2.96 -12.00 -4.04
CA ASP A 95 3.65 -12.65 -2.90
C ASP A 95 3.91 -11.67 -1.76
N ARG A 96 4.27 -10.42 -2.07
CA ARG A 96 4.58 -9.37 -1.09
C ARG A 96 3.36 -8.80 -0.40
N VAL A 97 2.28 -8.57 -1.15
CA VAL A 97 1.01 -8.14 -0.54
C VAL A 97 0.46 -9.24 0.37
N ARG A 98 0.56 -10.51 -0.04
CA ARG A 98 0.19 -11.66 0.80
C ARG A 98 1.05 -11.78 2.05
N GLU A 99 2.34 -11.49 1.96
CA GLU A 99 3.26 -11.48 3.09
C GLU A 99 2.84 -10.43 4.14
N ILE A 100 2.51 -9.20 3.72
CA ILE A 100 1.94 -8.18 4.61
C ILE A 100 0.64 -8.69 5.25
N TYR A 101 -0.25 -9.22 4.43
CA TYR A 101 -1.56 -9.69 4.86
C TYR A 101 -1.51 -10.79 5.93
N ARG A 102 -0.54 -11.69 5.83
CA ARG A 102 -0.31 -12.76 6.83
C ARG A 102 0.39 -12.26 8.08
N THR A 103 1.18 -11.19 7.97
CA THR A 103 2.00 -10.66 9.07
C THR A 103 1.19 -9.73 9.98
N VAL A 104 0.30 -8.93 9.40
CA VAL A 104 -0.49 -7.93 10.13
C VAL A 104 -1.85 -8.53 10.54
N PRO A 105 -2.27 -8.41 11.81
CA PRO A 105 -3.62 -8.77 12.23
C PRO A 105 -4.70 -8.07 11.40
N ARG A 106 -5.66 -8.85 10.89
CA ARG A 106 -6.74 -8.36 10.03
C ARG A 106 -7.61 -7.32 10.73
N ASP A 107 -8.02 -6.30 9.98
CA ASP A 107 -8.96 -5.24 10.37
C ASP A 107 -8.56 -4.47 11.66
N ALA A 108 -7.31 -4.62 12.13
CA ALA A 108 -6.83 -4.08 13.40
C ALA A 108 -6.51 -2.58 13.38
N ARG A 109 -6.55 -1.94 12.20
CA ARG A 109 -6.28 -0.50 12.01
C ARG A 109 -4.96 -0.04 12.65
N ASN A 110 -3.93 -0.89 12.58
CA ASN A 110 -2.64 -0.72 13.23
C ASN A 110 -1.48 -0.59 12.23
N VAL A 111 -1.77 -0.36 10.95
CA VAL A 111 -0.77 -0.10 9.92
C VAL A 111 -0.64 1.39 9.67
N THR A 112 0.60 1.87 9.57
CA THR A 112 0.92 3.20 9.06
C THR A 112 1.49 3.07 7.65
N VAL A 113 0.88 3.73 6.68
CA VAL A 113 1.39 3.79 5.30
C VAL A 113 1.97 5.19 5.06
N VAL A 114 3.21 5.27 4.61
CA VAL A 114 3.86 6.54 4.25
C VAL A 114 4.05 6.54 2.75
N VAL A 115 3.45 7.50 2.06
CA VAL A 115 3.68 7.76 0.64
C VAL A 115 4.56 9.00 0.52
N SER A 116 5.70 8.89 -0.16
CA SER A 116 6.65 10.00 -0.33
C SER A 116 7.14 10.10 -1.78
N GLU A 117 7.76 11.23 -2.10
CA GLU A 117 8.46 11.45 -3.38
C GLU A 117 9.97 11.51 -3.14
N ALA A 118 10.75 11.16 -4.17
CA ALA A 118 12.21 11.22 -4.14
C ALA A 118 12.76 12.65 -4.22
#